data_AF-A0A087T5M2-F1
#
_entry.id   AF-A0A087T5M2-F1
#
_cell.length_a   1.000
_cell.length_b   1.000
_cell.length_c   1.000
_cell.angle_alpha   90.00
_cell.angle_beta   90.00
_cell.angle_gamma   90.00
#
_symmetry.space_group_name_H-M   'P 1'
#
loop_
_entity.id
_entity.type
_entity.pdbx_description
1 polymer ?
#
loop_
_entity_poly.entity_id
_entity_poly.type
_entity_poly.pdbx_seq_one_letter_code
_entity_poly.pdbx_strand_id
1 'polypeptide(L)'
;MLIHTGGKPYMCEVCKKSFRWNTMLNRHMLTHTGEKPYVCEECDKSFSQKTSLNNHMLIHTGYKPYICDVCKKTFRQKYSLNNHMLIHTGEKPYVCEVCKKAFTGKSHLSAHLVIHRGEKPYDCEVCKKSFSRKYQLNEHMLIHTGEKPYVCEVCKKSFRSKANLNRHMLIHTEEKLYVCEVYKKSFSCKDKLNRHMLIHTEEKPYVCEVCKKSFRQKCYLNKHMIIHTGEKPCVCEVCTKAFRRKNDLSNHMRIHTGEKPYVCKVCNKSFSFKS
;
A
#
# COMPACT_ATOMS: atom_id res chain seq x y z
N MET A 1 -19.42 31.79 48.76
CA MET A 1 -19.50 30.32 48.57
C MET A 1 -20.36 30.08 47.33
N LEU A 2 -19.75 29.95 46.14
CA LEU A 2 -20.46 29.80 44.86
C LEU A 2 -20.70 28.31 44.59
N ILE A 3 -21.95 27.89 44.68
CA ILE A 3 -22.37 26.50 44.53
C ILE A 3 -22.21 26.08 43.07
N HIS A 4 -21.36 25.08 42.83
CA HIS A 4 -21.13 24.49 41.52
C HIS A 4 -22.15 23.36 41.26
N THR A 5 -23.34 23.71 40.78
CA THR A 5 -24.31 22.71 40.28
C THR A 5 -23.92 22.32 38.84
N GLY A 6 -23.40 21.11 38.67
CA GLY A 6 -22.95 20.54 37.39
C GLY A 6 -24.07 20.20 36.39
N GLY A 7 -25.18 20.95 36.38
CA GLY A 7 -26.31 20.69 35.49
C GLY A 7 -25.99 20.99 34.02
N LYS A 8 -26.51 20.16 33.12
CA LYS A 8 -26.57 20.41 31.67
C LYS A 8 -28.02 20.69 31.28
N PRO A 9 -28.57 21.89 31.56
CA PRO A 9 -30.01 22.15 31.43
C PRO A 9 -30.48 22.29 29.98
N TYR A 10 -29.59 22.52 29.03
CA TYR A 10 -29.95 22.78 27.63
C TYR A 10 -29.88 21.49 26.81
N MET A 11 -31.01 20.86 26.50
CA MET A 11 -31.08 19.62 25.74
C MET A 11 -31.29 19.86 24.25
N CYS A 12 -30.58 19.12 23.41
CA CYS A 12 -30.85 19.05 21.97
C CYS A 12 -32.03 18.12 21.72
N GLU A 13 -33.11 18.62 21.12
CA GLU A 13 -34.30 17.81 20.87
C GLU A 13 -34.08 16.73 19.80
N VAL A 14 -33.13 16.93 18.90
CA VAL A 14 -32.84 16.01 17.77
C VAL A 14 -32.06 14.77 18.22
N CYS A 15 -31.05 14.94 19.07
CA CYS A 15 -30.18 13.83 19.50
C CYS A 15 -30.10 13.64 21.03
N LYS A 16 -30.93 14.36 21.78
CA LYS A 16 -31.07 14.30 23.25
C LYS A 16 -29.77 14.56 24.03
N LYS A 17 -28.78 15.19 23.39
CA LYS A 17 -27.54 15.62 24.05
C LYS A 17 -27.77 16.87 24.86
N SER A 18 -27.31 16.86 26.11
CA SER A 18 -27.43 18.02 26.99
C SER A 18 -26.14 18.84 27.07
N PHE A 19 -26.31 20.15 27.17
CA PHE A 19 -25.26 21.17 27.19
C PHE A 19 -25.40 22.03 28.44
N ARG A 20 -24.26 22.54 28.90
CA ARG A 20 -24.20 23.40 30.08
C ARG A 20 -24.66 24.84 29.77
N TRP A 21 -24.54 25.28 28.52
CA TRP A 21 -24.83 26.66 28.09
C TRP A 21 -25.65 26.62 26.80
N ASN A 22 -26.60 27.56 26.66
CA ASN A 22 -27.41 27.69 25.45
C ASN A 22 -26.56 27.92 24.19
N THR A 23 -25.46 28.70 24.31
CA THR A 23 -24.53 28.94 23.21
C THR A 23 -23.86 27.66 22.69
N MET A 24 -23.63 26.68 23.57
CA MET A 24 -23.11 25.38 23.16
C MET A 24 -24.16 24.52 22.46
N LEU A 25 -25.43 24.60 22.91
CA LEU A 25 -26.55 23.97 22.24
C LEU A 25 -26.75 24.56 20.84
N ASN A 26 -26.83 25.89 20.70
CA ASN A 26 -26.97 26.56 19.40
C ASN A 26 -25.85 26.19 18.43
N ARG A 27 -24.59 26.19 18.91
CA ARG A 27 -23.46 25.73 18.10
C ARG A 27 -23.55 24.25 17.72
N HIS A 28 -24.09 23.41 18.61
CA HIS A 28 -24.32 22.00 18.30
C HIS A 28 -25.45 21.83 17.27
N MET A 29 -26.49 22.67 17.28
CA MET A 29 -27.57 22.62 16.28
C MET A 29 -27.05 22.81 14.86
N LEU A 30 -25.98 23.58 14.64
CA LEU A 30 -25.31 23.70 13.34
C LEU A 30 -24.83 22.35 12.77
N THR A 31 -24.60 21.34 13.63
CA THR A 31 -24.25 19.99 13.18
C THR A 31 -25.43 19.20 12.62
N HIS A 32 -26.66 19.60 12.97
CA HIS A 32 -27.89 19.01 12.44
C HIS A 32 -28.35 19.73 11.16
N THR A 33 -28.28 21.05 11.14
CA THR A 33 -28.66 21.84 9.96
C THR A 33 -27.61 21.80 8.86
N GLY A 34 -26.37 21.45 9.20
CA GLY A 34 -25.24 21.48 8.26
C GLY A 34 -24.75 22.90 7.95
N GLU A 35 -25.34 23.92 8.57
CA GLU A 35 -24.97 25.31 8.39
C GLU A 35 -23.51 25.55 8.81
N LYS A 36 -22.81 26.29 7.96
CA LYS A 36 -21.40 26.61 8.12
C LYS A 36 -21.20 28.11 7.87
N PRO A 37 -21.53 28.97 8.85
CA PRO A 37 -21.56 30.42 8.64
C PRO A 37 -20.19 31.05 8.33
N TYR A 38 -19.10 30.33 8.62
CA TYR A 38 -17.75 30.85 8.47
C TYR A 38 -17.12 30.28 7.19
N VAL A 39 -17.12 31.06 6.12
CA VAL A 39 -16.60 30.69 4.80
C VAL A 39 -15.12 31.08 4.69
N CYS A 40 -14.32 30.22 4.06
CA CYS A 40 -12.96 30.54 3.66
C CYS A 40 -12.98 31.36 2.37
N GLU A 41 -12.25 32.47 2.34
CA GLU A 41 -12.19 33.33 1.13
C GLU A 41 -11.21 32.77 0.09
N GLU A 42 -10.30 31.90 0.50
CA GLU A 42 -9.25 31.32 -0.34
C GLU A 42 -9.61 29.94 -0.91
N CYS A 43 -10.74 29.34 -0.51
CA CYS A 43 -11.28 28.10 -1.08
C CYS A 43 -12.75 27.88 -0.69
N ASP A 44 -13.43 26.94 -1.35
CA ASP A 44 -14.86 26.65 -1.14
C ASP A 44 -15.20 25.97 0.20
N LYS A 45 -14.32 26.02 1.21
CA LYS A 45 -14.55 25.39 2.51
C LYS A 45 -15.22 26.34 3.48
N SER A 46 -16.28 25.85 4.10
CA SER A 46 -16.98 26.54 5.18
C SER A 46 -16.97 25.74 6.49
N PHE A 47 -17.10 26.46 7.60
CA PHE A 47 -16.99 25.94 8.97
C PHE A 47 -18.14 26.42 9.85
N SER A 48 -18.51 25.60 10.83
CA SER A 48 -19.52 25.95 11.83
C SER A 48 -18.96 26.80 12.99
N GLN A 49 -17.64 27.02 13.04
CA GLN A 49 -16.98 27.81 14.08
C GLN A 49 -15.87 28.67 13.50
N LYS A 50 -15.77 29.92 13.98
CA LYS A 50 -14.69 30.86 13.62
C LYS A 50 -13.30 30.30 13.96
N THR A 51 -13.15 29.62 15.09
CA THR A 51 -11.88 28.98 15.48
C THR A 51 -11.45 27.88 14.49
N SER A 52 -12.41 27.15 13.92
CA SER A 52 -12.14 26.15 12.88
C SER A 52 -11.69 26.79 11.57
N LEU A 53 -12.34 27.90 11.17
CA LEU A 53 -11.91 28.71 10.03
C LEU A 53 -10.49 29.27 10.25
N ASN A 54 -10.22 29.91 11.39
CA ASN A 54 -8.88 30.46 11.69
C ASN A 54 -7.80 29.38 11.63
N ASN A 55 -8.06 28.21 12.21
CA ASN A 55 -7.15 27.07 12.11
C ASN A 55 -7.00 26.57 10.67
N HIS A 56 -8.07 26.63 9.87
CA HIS A 56 -8.02 26.26 8.46
C HIS A 56 -7.18 27.25 7.64
N MET A 57 -7.26 28.56 7.91
CA MET A 57 -6.47 29.59 7.21
C MET A 57 -4.97 29.38 7.29
N LEU A 58 -4.49 28.72 8.35
CA LEU A 58 -3.09 28.27 8.48
C LEU A 58 -2.66 27.27 7.39
N ILE A 59 -3.59 26.75 6.57
CA ILE A 59 -3.30 26.01 5.33
C ILE A 59 -2.78 26.94 4.26
N HIS A 60 -3.49 28.02 3.99
CA HIS A 60 -3.19 28.96 2.94
C HIS A 60 -1.90 29.73 3.22
N THR A 61 -1.69 30.14 4.48
CA THR A 61 -0.46 30.85 4.88
C THR A 61 0.75 29.93 5.04
N GLY A 62 0.56 28.61 5.08
CA GLY A 62 1.61 27.65 5.42
C GLY A 62 2.13 27.77 6.87
N TYR A 63 1.60 28.68 7.68
CA TYR A 63 2.07 28.96 9.03
C TYR A 63 1.81 27.77 9.97
N LYS A 64 2.83 27.38 10.72
CA LYS A 64 2.84 26.22 11.62
C LYS A 64 3.42 26.64 12.98
N PRO A 65 2.58 27.21 13.88
CA PRO A 65 3.06 27.86 15.09
C PRO A 65 3.67 26.91 16.13
N TYR A 66 3.41 25.60 16.04
CA TYR A 66 3.85 24.64 17.06
C TYR A 66 5.09 23.89 16.57
N ILE A 67 6.21 24.06 17.25
CA ILE A 67 7.51 23.48 16.85
C ILE A 67 7.86 22.35 17.81
N CYS A 68 8.34 21.23 17.28
CA CYS A 68 8.92 20.16 18.07
C CYS A 68 10.33 20.54 18.49
N ASP A 69 10.61 20.59 19.79
CA ASP A 69 11.92 21.01 20.27
C ASP A 69 13.03 19.99 19.96
N VAL A 70 12.67 18.71 19.79
CA VAL A 70 13.59 17.60 19.54
C VAL A 70 14.04 17.54 18.07
N CYS A 71 13.10 17.55 17.11
CA CYS A 71 13.42 17.40 15.69
C CYS A 71 13.12 18.65 14.83
N LYS A 72 12.74 19.76 15.48
CA LYS A 72 12.37 21.05 14.85
C LYS A 72 11.23 20.97 13.83
N LYS A 73 10.52 19.84 13.76
CA LYS A 73 9.35 19.68 12.91
C LYS A 73 8.20 20.56 13.39
N THR A 74 7.52 21.22 12.46
CA THR A 74 6.47 22.19 12.77
C THR A 74 5.06 21.65 12.47
N PHE A 75 4.09 22.09 13.27
CA PHE A 75 2.70 21.65 13.27
C PHE A 75 1.76 22.84 13.34
N ARG A 76 0.58 22.68 12.74
CA ARG A 76 -0.47 23.69 12.73
C ARG A 76 -1.26 23.75 14.04
N GLN A 77 -1.34 22.64 14.75
CA GLN A 77 -2.19 22.48 15.93
C GLN A 77 -1.42 21.82 17.06
N LYS A 78 -1.64 22.30 18.29
CA LYS A 78 -0.95 21.83 19.51
C LYS A 78 -1.14 20.32 19.72
N TYR A 79 -2.35 19.79 19.52
CA TYR A 79 -2.58 18.35 19.69
C TYR A 79 -1.77 17.50 18.69
N SER A 80 -1.49 18.03 17.50
CA SER A 80 -0.70 17.32 16.49
C SER A 80 0.77 17.26 16.90
N LEU A 81 1.29 18.34 17.49
CA LEU A 81 2.60 18.33 18.13
C LEU A 81 2.64 17.33 19.30
N ASN A 82 1.66 17.37 20.21
CA ASN A 82 1.62 16.44 21.35
C ASN A 82 1.61 14.97 20.90
N ASN A 83 0.77 14.61 19.92
CA ASN A 83 0.76 13.26 19.35
C ASN A 83 2.07 12.90 18.67
N HIS A 84 2.75 13.87 18.05
CA HIS A 84 4.07 13.66 17.47
C HIS A 84 5.14 13.41 18.53
N MET A 85 5.09 14.10 19.68
CA MET A 85 6.04 13.90 20.78
C MET A 85 6.05 12.46 21.30
N LEU A 86 4.94 11.73 21.19
CA LEU A 86 4.87 10.29 21.52
C LEU A 86 5.85 9.43 20.70
N ILE A 87 6.30 9.91 19.53
CA ILE A 87 7.34 9.23 18.74
C ILE A 87 8.71 9.34 19.41
N HIS A 88 8.99 10.47 20.07
CA HIS A 88 10.26 10.71 20.76
C HIS A 88 10.30 10.02 22.13
N THR A 89 9.17 10.01 22.85
CA THR A 89 9.08 9.31 24.15
C THR A 89 8.91 7.80 24.00
N GLY A 90 8.47 7.33 22.82
CA GLY A 90 8.14 5.93 22.59
C GLY A 90 6.82 5.48 23.23
N GLU A 91 6.12 6.39 23.91
CA GLU A 91 4.83 6.11 24.54
C GLU A 91 3.78 5.73 23.49
N LYS A 92 3.01 4.68 23.79
CA LYS A 92 1.93 4.21 22.94
C LYS A 92 0.67 4.02 23.77
N PRO A 93 -0.06 5.12 24.08
CA PRO A 93 -1.16 5.09 25.04
C PRO A 93 -2.35 4.21 24.62
N TYR A 94 -2.45 3.89 23.33
CA TYR A 94 -3.60 3.18 22.77
C TYR A 94 -3.23 1.72 22.50
N VAL A 95 -3.57 0.83 23.44
CA VAL A 95 -3.26 -0.59 23.37
C VAL A 95 -4.44 -1.38 22.77
N CYS A 96 -4.15 -2.30 21.87
CA CYS A 96 -5.10 -3.29 21.39
C CYS A 96 -5.26 -4.40 22.42
N GLU A 97 -6.44 -4.58 22.99
CA GLU A 97 -6.66 -5.62 24.01
C GLU A 97 -6.53 -7.05 23.46
N VAL A 98 -6.74 -7.24 22.15
CA VAL A 98 -6.73 -8.57 21.52
C VAL A 98 -5.31 -9.08 21.28
N CYS A 99 -4.40 -8.24 20.77
CA CYS A 99 -3.02 -8.65 20.46
C CYS A 99 -1.94 -7.88 21.22
N LYS A 100 -2.34 -7.05 22.18
CA LYS A 100 -1.48 -6.18 23.01
C LYS A 100 -0.58 -5.22 22.22
N LYS A 101 -0.85 -5.05 20.92
CA LYS A 101 -0.15 -4.09 20.07
C LYS A 101 -0.56 -2.66 20.43
N ALA A 102 0.43 -1.81 20.68
CA ALA A 102 0.22 -0.43 21.10
C ALA A 102 0.42 0.58 19.96
N PHE A 103 -0.32 1.69 20.01
CA PHE A 103 -0.35 2.75 19.01
C PHE A 103 -0.25 4.14 19.67
N THR A 104 0.30 5.10 18.92
CA THR A 104 0.42 6.51 19.35
C THR A 104 -0.87 7.31 19.19
N GLY A 105 -1.86 6.79 18.47
CA GLY A 105 -3.12 7.50 18.21
C GLY A 105 -4.33 6.58 18.20
N LYS A 106 -5.45 7.09 18.74
CA LYS A 106 -6.74 6.37 18.80
C LYS A 106 -7.23 5.92 17.42
N SER A 107 -7.12 6.79 16.41
CA SER A 107 -7.54 6.48 15.03
C SER A 107 -6.75 5.31 14.44
N HIS A 108 -5.46 5.18 14.77
CA HIS A 108 -4.64 4.07 14.34
C HIS A 108 -5.05 2.75 15.02
N LEU A 109 -5.35 2.79 16.32
CA LEU A 109 -5.91 1.64 17.03
C LEU A 109 -7.27 1.24 16.44
N SER A 110 -8.19 2.18 16.22
CA SER A 110 -9.49 1.90 15.60
C SER A 110 -9.34 1.24 14.23
N ALA A 111 -8.46 1.76 13.37
CA ALA A 111 -8.18 1.17 12.06
C ALA A 111 -7.49 -0.20 12.15
N HIS A 112 -6.80 -0.49 13.24
CA HIS A 112 -6.20 -1.80 13.50
C HIS A 112 -7.23 -2.82 13.99
N LEU A 113 -8.19 -2.42 14.83
CA LEU A 113 -9.25 -3.30 15.34
C LEU A 113 -10.11 -3.90 14.22
N VAL A 114 -10.24 -3.21 13.08
CA VAL A 114 -10.86 -3.73 11.85
C VAL A 114 -10.23 -5.05 11.41
N ILE A 115 -8.92 -5.23 11.61
CA ILE A 115 -8.21 -6.48 11.26
C ILE A 115 -8.70 -7.65 12.12
N HIS A 116 -8.93 -7.42 13.41
CA HIS A 116 -9.41 -8.46 14.34
C HIS A 116 -10.84 -8.88 14.06
N ARG A 117 -11.67 -7.96 13.58
CA ARG A 117 -13.05 -8.26 13.18
C ARG A 117 -13.14 -8.98 11.84
N GLY A 118 -12.07 -8.99 11.05
CA GLY A 118 -12.09 -9.45 9.66
C GLY A 118 -12.94 -8.58 8.73
N GLU A 119 -13.56 -7.52 9.27
CA GLU A 119 -14.38 -6.56 8.52
C GLU A 119 -13.51 -5.87 7.48
N LYS A 120 -13.95 -5.92 6.22
CA LYS A 120 -13.31 -5.21 5.12
C LYS A 120 -14.38 -4.36 4.45
N PRO A 121 -14.75 -3.22 5.05
CA PRO A 121 -15.94 -2.46 4.66
C PRO A 121 -15.83 -1.78 3.29
N TYR A 122 -14.70 -1.95 2.59
CA TYR A 122 -14.45 -1.33 1.29
C TYR A 122 -14.30 -2.42 0.23
N ASP A 123 -15.38 -2.72 -0.46
CA ASP A 123 -15.41 -3.73 -1.52
C ASP A 123 -15.06 -3.15 -2.88
N CYS A 124 -14.29 -3.90 -3.66
CA CYS A 124 -14.09 -3.64 -5.07
C CYS A 124 -15.30 -4.14 -5.85
N GLU A 125 -15.99 -3.24 -6.55
CA GLU A 125 -17.20 -3.60 -7.30
C GLU A 125 -16.90 -4.56 -8.46
N VAL A 126 -15.69 -4.48 -9.03
CA VAL A 126 -15.26 -5.24 -10.22
C VAL A 126 -14.86 -6.67 -9.90
N CYS A 127 -14.05 -6.90 -8.87
CA CYS A 127 -13.56 -8.25 -8.52
C CYS A 127 -14.00 -8.75 -7.14
N LYS A 128 -14.92 -8.03 -6.48
CA LYS A 128 -15.47 -8.33 -5.15
C LYS A 128 -14.42 -8.51 -4.05
N LYS A 129 -13.22 -7.98 -4.26
CA LYS A 129 -12.14 -8.01 -3.28
C LYS A 129 -12.33 -6.90 -2.26
N SER A 130 -12.31 -7.27 -0.99
CA SER A 130 -12.54 -6.33 0.12
C SER A 130 -11.24 -5.80 0.72
N PHE A 131 -11.28 -4.57 1.23
CA PHE A 131 -10.16 -3.85 1.86
C PHE A 131 -10.56 -3.27 3.22
N SER A 132 -9.60 -3.13 4.14
CA SER A 132 -9.86 -2.57 5.48
C SER A 132 -9.84 -1.04 5.50
N ARG A 133 -9.31 -0.40 4.44
CA ARG A 133 -9.20 1.06 4.33
C ARG A 133 -9.52 1.54 2.92
N LYS A 134 -10.23 2.67 2.80
CA LYS A 134 -10.64 3.27 1.53
C LYS A 134 -9.46 3.52 0.56
N TYR A 135 -8.33 4.02 1.06
CA TYR A 135 -7.18 4.30 0.19
C TYR A 135 -6.62 3.04 -0.47
N GLN A 136 -6.71 1.87 0.20
CA GLN A 136 -6.24 0.60 -0.35
C GLN A 136 -7.14 0.13 -1.48
N LEU A 137 -8.46 0.33 -1.34
CA LEU A 137 -9.42 0.12 -2.42
C LEU A 137 -9.09 1.05 -3.60
N ASN A 138 -8.88 2.35 -3.36
CA ASN A 138 -8.53 3.29 -4.42
C ASN A 138 -7.25 2.90 -5.17
N GLU A 139 -6.17 2.55 -4.46
CA GLU A 139 -4.94 2.04 -5.08
C GLU A 139 -5.17 0.72 -5.84
N HIS A 140 -6.07 -0.13 -5.35
CA HIS A 140 -6.45 -1.37 -6.03
C HIS A 140 -7.24 -1.11 -7.31
N MET A 141 -8.11 -0.11 -7.36
CA MET A 141 -8.88 0.24 -8.55
C MET A 141 -7.98 0.60 -9.74
N LEU A 142 -6.76 1.11 -9.49
CA LEU A 142 -5.73 1.33 -10.52
C LEU A 142 -5.30 0.04 -11.26
N ILE A 143 -5.61 -1.14 -10.72
CA ILE A 143 -5.43 -2.41 -11.42
C ILE A 143 -6.47 -2.57 -12.53
N HIS A 144 -7.71 -2.17 -12.28
CA HIS A 144 -8.82 -2.30 -13.21
C HIS A 144 -8.80 -1.21 -14.27
N THR A 145 -8.47 0.03 -13.90
CA THR A 145 -8.34 1.14 -14.86
C THR A 145 -7.05 1.06 -15.68
N GLY A 146 -6.04 0.33 -15.19
CA GLY A 146 -4.72 0.28 -15.80
C GLY A 146 -3.88 1.54 -15.60
N GLU A 147 -4.43 2.56 -14.94
CA GLU A 147 -3.76 3.82 -14.64
C GLU A 147 -2.49 3.59 -13.82
N LYS A 148 -1.45 4.36 -14.16
CA LYS A 148 -0.14 4.31 -13.48
C LYS A 148 0.32 5.74 -13.20
N PRO A 149 -0.21 6.38 -12.15
CA PRO A 149 0.01 7.81 -11.91
C PRO A 149 1.46 8.19 -11.62
N TYR A 150 2.29 7.24 -11.22
CA TYR A 150 3.65 7.50 -10.76
C TYR A 150 4.66 7.18 -11.86
N VAL A 151 5.17 8.21 -12.54
CA VAL A 151 6.11 8.05 -13.66
C VAL A 151 7.55 8.18 -13.17
N CYS A 152 8.42 7.30 -13.66
CA CYS A 152 9.86 7.42 -13.49
C CYS A 152 10.41 8.44 -14.48
N GLU A 153 11.03 9.51 -13.99
CA GLU A 153 11.55 10.56 -14.87
C GLU A 153 12.73 10.10 -15.73
N VAL A 154 13.50 9.11 -15.27
CA VAL A 154 14.71 8.63 -15.96
C VAL A 154 14.38 7.74 -17.16
N CYS A 155 13.49 6.76 -17.00
CA CYS A 155 13.17 5.80 -18.08
C CYS A 155 11.69 5.82 -18.51
N LYS A 156 10.92 6.79 -18.04
CA LYS A 156 9.50 7.01 -18.35
C LYS A 156 8.57 5.82 -18.05
N LYS A 157 9.04 4.83 -17.28
CA LYS A 157 8.21 3.73 -16.79
C LYS A 157 7.24 4.22 -15.73
N SER A 158 5.98 3.83 -15.86
CA SER A 158 4.92 4.22 -14.94
C SER A 158 4.56 3.11 -13.94
N PHE A 159 4.16 3.50 -12.74
CA PHE A 159 3.84 2.64 -11.61
C PHE A 159 2.49 3.02 -10.98
N ARG A 160 1.83 2.04 -10.36
CA ARG A 160 0.54 2.22 -9.67
C ARG A 160 0.64 2.82 -8.27
N SER A 161 1.81 2.74 -7.64
CA SER A 161 2.01 3.30 -6.30
C SER A 161 3.38 3.96 -6.18
N LYS A 162 3.47 5.00 -5.35
CA LYS A 162 4.72 5.72 -5.09
C LYS A 162 5.81 4.81 -4.52
N ALA A 163 5.45 3.86 -3.67
CA ALA A 163 6.39 2.88 -3.12
C ALA A 163 7.03 2.00 -4.22
N ASN A 164 6.26 1.63 -5.25
CA ASN A 164 6.78 0.88 -6.40
C ASN A 164 7.73 1.72 -7.25
N LEU A 165 7.39 2.99 -7.49
CA LEU A 165 8.29 3.94 -8.17
C LEU A 165 9.59 4.12 -7.38
N ASN A 166 9.53 4.42 -6.09
CA ASN A 166 10.72 4.60 -5.25
C ASN A 166 11.64 3.38 -5.29
N ARG A 167 11.07 2.17 -5.20
CA ARG A 167 11.85 0.92 -5.33
C ARG A 167 12.46 0.77 -6.73
N HIS A 168 11.75 1.19 -7.77
CA HIS A 168 12.29 1.18 -9.12
C HIS A 168 13.44 2.18 -9.29
N MET A 169 13.37 3.35 -8.65
CA MET A 169 14.43 4.36 -8.70
C MET A 169 15.78 3.83 -8.20
N LEU A 170 15.79 2.85 -7.29
CA LEU A 170 17.01 2.18 -6.84
C LEU A 170 17.79 1.47 -7.96
N ILE A 171 17.15 1.20 -9.10
CA ILE A 171 17.83 0.65 -10.28
C ILE A 171 18.67 1.73 -10.96
N HIS A 172 18.23 2.99 -10.94
CA HIS A 172 18.94 4.12 -11.57
C HIS A 172 20.02 4.71 -10.68
N THR A 173 19.85 4.63 -9.35
CA THR A 173 20.85 5.13 -8.39
C THR A 173 21.92 4.10 -8.05
N GLU A 174 21.80 2.86 -8.56
CA GLU A 174 22.64 1.70 -8.19
C GLU A 174 22.74 1.45 -6.67
N GLU A 175 21.87 2.07 -5.87
CA GLU A 175 21.86 1.91 -4.42
C GLU A 175 21.38 0.50 -4.04
N LYS A 176 22.37 -0.30 -3.69
CA LYS A 176 22.24 -1.71 -3.30
C LYS A 176 21.95 -1.83 -1.81
N LEU A 177 20.74 -1.47 -1.40
CA LEU A 177 20.34 -1.40 0.01
C LEU A 177 20.33 -2.76 0.73
N TYR A 178 20.10 -3.86 0.02
CA TYR A 178 19.98 -5.19 0.62
C TYR A 178 21.01 -6.14 0.04
N VAL A 179 22.07 -6.41 0.80
CA VAL A 179 23.20 -7.24 0.37
C VAL A 179 23.11 -8.61 1.03
N CYS A 180 23.28 -9.65 0.23
CA CYS A 180 23.56 -10.99 0.73
C CYS A 180 25.02 -11.04 1.19
N GLU A 181 25.26 -11.30 2.47
CA GLU A 181 26.61 -11.29 3.03
C GLU A 181 27.49 -12.43 2.52
N VAL A 182 26.89 -13.56 2.14
CA VAL A 182 27.59 -14.78 1.71
C VAL A 182 28.15 -14.66 0.29
N TYR A 183 27.33 -14.23 -0.68
CA TYR A 183 27.76 -14.09 -2.09
C TYR A 183 27.93 -12.64 -2.54
N LYS A 184 27.85 -11.67 -1.62
CA LYS A 184 27.90 -10.22 -1.88
C LYS A 184 26.93 -9.75 -2.98
N LYS A 185 25.88 -10.53 -3.24
CA LYS A 185 24.86 -10.21 -4.23
C LYS A 185 23.86 -9.24 -3.65
N SER A 186 23.55 -8.19 -4.40
CA SER A 186 22.69 -7.12 -3.91
C SER A 186 21.31 -7.11 -4.57
N PHE A 187 20.33 -6.59 -3.84
CA PHE A 187 18.92 -6.57 -4.22
C PHE A 187 18.30 -5.21 -3.93
N SER A 188 17.36 -4.81 -4.77
CA SER A 188 16.60 -3.56 -4.63
C SER A 188 15.47 -3.62 -3.60
N CYS A 189 15.17 -4.79 -3.02
CA CYS A 189 14.24 -4.89 -1.89
C CYS A 189 14.43 -6.16 -1.05
N LYS A 190 14.06 -6.07 0.24
CA LYS A 190 14.16 -7.15 1.23
C LYS A 190 13.50 -8.46 0.79
N ASP A 191 12.31 -8.43 0.18
CA ASP A 191 11.63 -9.66 -0.27
C ASP A 191 12.45 -10.47 -1.29
N LYS A 192 13.22 -9.77 -2.14
CA LYS A 192 14.07 -10.41 -3.15
C LYS A 192 15.30 -11.03 -2.49
N LEU A 193 15.88 -10.34 -1.51
CA LEU A 193 16.95 -10.87 -0.67
C LEU A 193 16.46 -12.10 0.10
N ASN A 194 15.35 -12.03 0.84
CA ASN A 194 14.80 -13.16 1.60
C ASN A 194 14.58 -14.39 0.71
N ARG A 195 14.03 -14.19 -0.50
CA ARG A 195 13.86 -15.27 -1.48
C ARG A 195 15.18 -15.81 -2.02
N HIS A 196 16.21 -14.97 -2.13
CA HIS A 196 17.56 -15.42 -2.46
C HIS A 196 18.20 -16.18 -1.29
N MET A 197 17.89 -15.83 -0.04
CA MET A 197 18.42 -16.53 1.14
C MET A 197 17.99 -18.01 1.20
N LEU A 198 16.86 -18.38 0.59
CA LEU A 198 16.44 -19.78 0.40
C LEU A 198 17.43 -20.62 -0.42
N ILE A 199 18.39 -19.98 -1.11
CA ILE A 199 19.49 -20.69 -1.76
C ILE A 199 20.50 -21.17 -0.72
N HIS A 200 20.79 -20.33 0.28
CA HIS A 200 21.76 -20.62 1.34
C HIS A 200 21.23 -21.60 2.38
N THR A 201 19.97 -21.46 2.77
CA THR A 201 19.34 -22.34 3.75
C THR A 201 18.86 -23.66 3.15
N GLU A 202 18.98 -23.81 1.82
CA GLU A 202 18.42 -24.91 1.02
C GLU A 202 16.91 -25.17 1.19
N GLU A 203 16.21 -24.31 1.92
CA GLU A 203 14.79 -24.42 2.17
C GLU A 203 13.99 -24.39 0.87
N LYS A 204 13.10 -25.36 0.73
CA LYS A 204 12.17 -25.50 -0.41
C LYS A 204 10.73 -25.56 0.12
N PRO A 205 10.14 -24.41 0.47
CA PRO A 205 8.85 -24.37 1.19
C PRO A 205 7.66 -24.90 0.39
N TYR A 206 7.79 -25.04 -0.93
CA TYR A 206 6.68 -25.40 -1.81
C TYR A 206 6.81 -26.84 -2.26
N VAL A 207 6.06 -27.74 -1.65
CA VAL A 207 6.10 -29.18 -1.92
C VAL A 207 5.03 -29.57 -2.94
N CYS A 208 5.40 -30.41 -3.91
CA CYS A 208 4.45 -31.06 -4.81
C CYS A 208 3.80 -32.24 -4.08
N GLU A 209 2.49 -32.22 -3.91
CA GLU A 209 1.80 -33.31 -3.20
C GLU A 209 1.80 -34.64 -3.95
N VAL A 210 1.90 -34.59 -5.29
CA VAL A 210 1.84 -35.79 -6.15
C VAL A 210 3.15 -36.58 -6.10
N CYS A 211 4.30 -35.92 -6.21
CA CYS A 211 5.61 -36.60 -6.30
C CYS A 211 6.60 -36.18 -5.20
N LYS A 212 6.15 -35.40 -4.22
CA LYS A 212 6.91 -34.89 -3.07
C LYS A 212 8.18 -34.08 -3.41
N LYS A 213 8.34 -33.66 -4.66
CA LYS A 213 9.39 -32.72 -5.05
C LYS A 213 9.14 -31.33 -4.48
N SER A 214 10.17 -30.76 -3.87
CA SER A 214 10.10 -29.44 -3.23
C SER A 214 10.77 -28.35 -4.07
N PHE A 215 10.22 -27.15 -4.01
CA PHE A 215 10.66 -25.98 -4.78
C PHE A 215 10.84 -24.76 -3.88
N ARG A 216 11.79 -23.87 -4.24
CA ARG A 216 12.02 -22.60 -3.53
C ARG A 216 10.95 -21.54 -3.80
N GLN A 217 10.19 -21.67 -4.89
CA GLN A 217 9.18 -20.68 -5.27
C GLN A 217 7.92 -21.35 -5.82
N LYS A 218 6.75 -20.81 -5.47
CA LYS A 218 5.43 -21.28 -5.93
C LYS A 218 5.32 -21.33 -7.45
N CYS A 219 5.91 -20.37 -8.18
CA CYS A 219 5.87 -20.36 -9.64
C CYS A 219 6.59 -21.56 -10.27
N TYR A 220 7.64 -22.08 -9.61
CA TYR A 220 8.33 -23.29 -10.07
C TYR A 220 7.52 -24.55 -9.76
N LEU A 221 6.87 -24.60 -8.60
CA LEU A 221 5.89 -25.65 -8.29
C LEU A 221 4.76 -25.65 -9.33
N ASN A 222 4.13 -24.51 -9.62
CA ASN A 222 3.05 -24.43 -10.61
C ASN A 222 3.50 -24.92 -11.99
N LYS A 223 4.69 -24.52 -12.46
CA LYS A 223 5.25 -25.02 -13.72
C LYS A 223 5.54 -26.52 -13.69
N HIS A 224 5.90 -27.05 -12.53
CA HIS A 224 6.08 -28.48 -12.33
C HIS A 224 4.75 -29.23 -12.35
N MET A 225 3.68 -28.67 -11.76
CA MET A 225 2.36 -29.31 -11.73
C MET A 225 1.79 -29.61 -13.13
N ILE A 226 2.13 -28.80 -14.14
CA ILE A 226 1.77 -29.03 -15.55
C ILE A 226 2.26 -30.41 -16.06
N ILE A 227 3.33 -30.96 -15.47
CA ILE A 227 3.83 -32.29 -15.82
C ILE A 227 2.83 -33.37 -15.41
N HIS A 228 2.20 -33.22 -14.24
CA HIS A 228 1.24 -34.18 -13.69
C HIS A 228 -0.13 -34.05 -14.35
N THR A 229 -0.58 -32.84 -14.64
CA THR A 229 -1.86 -32.61 -15.32
C THR A 229 -1.80 -32.93 -16.81
N GLY A 230 -0.60 -32.99 -17.40
CA GLY A 230 -0.41 -33.20 -18.83
C GLY A 230 -0.82 -32.01 -19.70
N GLU A 231 -1.31 -30.91 -19.10
CA GLU A 231 -1.77 -29.72 -19.79
C GLU A 231 -0.67 -29.14 -20.70
N LYS A 232 -1.08 -28.68 -21.88
CA LYS A 232 -0.19 -28.02 -22.85
C LYS A 232 -0.77 -26.65 -23.21
N PRO A 233 -0.60 -25.63 -22.35
CA PRO A 233 -1.31 -24.36 -22.47
C PRO A 233 -0.87 -23.51 -23.67
N CYS A 234 0.30 -23.81 -24.24
CA CYS A 234 0.89 -23.01 -25.31
C CYS A 234 0.68 -23.72 -26.65
N VAL A 235 -0.28 -23.27 -27.45
CA VAL A 235 -0.59 -23.86 -28.77
C VAL A 235 0.06 -23.05 -29.88
N CYS A 236 0.65 -23.74 -30.86
CA CYS A 236 1.13 -23.13 -32.10
C CYS A 236 -0.07 -22.88 -33.02
N GLU A 237 -0.28 -21.64 -33.42
CA GLU A 237 -1.41 -21.29 -34.30
C GLU A 237 -1.21 -21.76 -35.75
N VAL A 238 0.05 -21.99 -36.16
CA VAL A 238 0.38 -22.40 -37.54
C VAL A 238 0.16 -23.90 -37.76
N CYS A 239 0.54 -24.75 -36.80
CA CYS A 239 0.48 -26.21 -36.96
C CYS A 239 -0.19 -26.94 -35.79
N THR A 240 -0.91 -26.20 -34.95
CA THR A 240 -1.71 -26.66 -33.79
C THR A 240 -0.97 -27.48 -32.74
N LYS A 241 0.35 -27.66 -32.87
CA LYS A 241 1.18 -28.35 -31.87
C LYS A 241 1.15 -27.61 -30.53
N ALA A 242 0.85 -28.34 -29.47
CA ALA A 242 0.75 -27.82 -28.12
C ALA A 242 2.00 -28.13 -27.28
N PHE A 243 2.40 -27.18 -26.44
CA PHE A 243 3.61 -27.19 -25.62
C PHE A 243 3.29 -26.86 -24.16
N ARG A 244 4.11 -27.39 -23.25
CA ARG A 244 3.97 -27.15 -21.80
C ARG A 244 4.52 -25.78 -21.37
N ARG A 245 5.50 -25.23 -22.10
CA ARG A 245 6.14 -23.95 -21.77
C ARG A 245 6.17 -23.01 -22.97
N LYS A 246 6.08 -21.71 -22.68
CA LYS A 246 6.18 -20.65 -23.70
C LYS A 246 7.50 -20.67 -24.46
N ASN A 247 8.63 -20.92 -23.78
CA ASN A 247 9.93 -21.04 -24.46
C ASN A 247 9.96 -22.20 -25.48
N ASP A 248 9.31 -23.32 -25.17
CA ASP A 248 9.26 -24.46 -26.07
C ASP A 248 8.47 -24.10 -27.33
N LEU A 249 7.33 -23.39 -27.17
CA LEU A 249 6.58 -22.83 -28.29
C LEU A 249 7.40 -21.79 -29.07
N SER A 250 8.07 -20.84 -28.41
CA SER A 250 8.91 -19.83 -29.09
C SER A 250 10.04 -20.47 -29.89
N ASN A 251 10.68 -21.50 -29.35
CA ASN A 251 11.70 -22.26 -30.08
C ASN A 251 11.08 -23.04 -31.25
N HIS A 252 9.90 -23.61 -31.07
CA HIS A 252 9.16 -24.28 -32.15
C HIS A 252 8.78 -23.31 -33.28
N MET A 253 8.36 -22.08 -32.95
CA MET A 253 8.00 -21.07 -33.97
C MET A 253 9.16 -20.74 -34.91
N ARG A 254 10.41 -20.93 -34.50
CA ARG A 254 11.59 -20.75 -35.35
C ARG A 254 11.65 -21.73 -36.53
N ILE A 255 10.94 -22.84 -36.45
CA ILE A 255 10.80 -23.79 -37.57
C ILE A 255 9.93 -23.18 -38.67
N HIS A 256 8.87 -22.46 -38.29
CA HIS A 256 7.96 -21.80 -39.25
C HIS A 256 8.56 -20.52 -39.82
N THR A 257 9.28 -19.75 -39.00
CA THR A 257 9.87 -18.48 -39.44
C THR A 257 11.25 -18.63 -40.08
N GLY A 258 11.89 -19.80 -39.94
CA GLY A 258 13.27 -20.05 -40.39
C GLY A 258 14.34 -19.28 -39.60
N GLU A 259 13.97 -18.63 -38.49
CA GLU A 259 14.88 -17.77 -37.72
C GLU A 259 16.03 -18.58 -37.09
N LYS A 260 17.27 -18.13 -37.32
CA LYS A 260 18.51 -18.75 -36.82
C LYS A 260 19.34 -17.74 -36.02
N PRO A 261 18.90 -17.38 -34.78
CA PRO A 261 19.51 -16.29 -34.02
C PRO A 261 20.88 -16.62 -33.42
N TYR A 262 21.33 -17.87 -33.44
CA TYR A 262 22.63 -18.26 -32.88
C TYR A 262 23.65 -18.46 -33.98
N VAL A 263 24.64 -17.57 -34.06
CA VAL A 263 25.74 -17.67 -35.03
C VAL A 263 26.99 -18.19 -34.33
N CYS A 264 27.55 -19.28 -34.85
CA CYS A 264 28.84 -19.77 -34.40
C CYS A 264 29.93 -18.78 -34.82
N LYS A 265 30.65 -18.18 -33.87
CA LYS A 265 31.72 -17.22 -34.18
C LYS A 265 32.94 -17.83 -34.86
N VAL A 266 33.08 -19.16 -34.84
CA VAL A 266 34.24 -19.86 -35.41
C VAL A 266 33.98 -20.26 -36.86
N CYS A 267 32.79 -20.83 -37.16
CA CYS A 267 32.46 -21.32 -38.50
C CYS A 267 31.35 -20.52 -39.21
N ASN A 268 30.89 -19.43 -38.60
CA ASN A 268 29.83 -18.52 -39.05
C ASN A 268 28.48 -19.17 -39.41
N LYS A 269 28.27 -20.43 -39.01
CA LYS A 269 27.00 -21.14 -39.22
C LYS A 269 25.94 -20.65 -38.25
N SER A 270 24.74 -20.41 -38.77
CA SER A 270 23.58 -19.99 -37.99
C SER A 270 22.70 -21.18 -37.59
N PHE A 271 22.21 -21.19 -36.36
CA PHE A 271 21.41 -22.25 -35.76
C PHE A 271 20.15 -21.69 -35.11
N SER A 272 19.07 -22.47 -35.14
CA SER A 272 17.78 -22.12 -34.51
C SER A 272 17.77 -22.38 -32.99
N PHE A 273 18.71 -23.18 -32.50
CA PHE A 273 18.86 -23.57 -31.10
C PHE A 273 20.26 -23.24 -30.59
N LYS A 274 20.36 -22.91 -29.30
CA LYS A 274 21.64 -22.72 -28.61
C LYS A 274 22.14 -24.11 -28.19
N SER A 275 23.30 -24.52 -28.69
CA SER A 275 24.02 -25.68 -28.16
C SER A 275 24.61 -25.39 -26.78
#